data_AF-A0A6V7H4T4-F1
#
_entry.id   AF-A0A6V7H4T4-F1
#
_cell.length_a   1.000
_cell.length_b   1.000
_cell.length_c   1.000
_cell.angle_alpha   90.00
_cell.angle_beta   90.00
_cell.angle_gamma   90.00
#
_symmetry.space_group_name_H-M   'P 1'
#
loop_
_entity.id
_entity.type
_entity.pdbx_description
1 polymer ?
#
loop_
_entity_poly.entity_id
_entity_poly.type
_entity_poly.pdbx_seq_one_letter_code
_entity_poly.pdbx_strand_id
1 'polypeptide(L)' 'NKTLTTIQKLCDDDVLASNPELWSGQARKELMEYEEHLYEFYKRGLTDRGQKVWTFWNAVFYCGTIYTTI' A
#
# COMPACT_ATOMS: atom_id res chain seq x y z
N ASN A 1 -1.87 9.07 -3.45
CA ASN A 1 -2.30 10.49 -3.42
C ASN A 1 -3.48 10.80 -2.52
N LYS A 2 -4.50 9.93 -2.37
CA LYS A 2 -5.66 10.25 -1.49
C LYS A 2 -5.29 10.38 -0.01
N THR A 3 -4.44 9.50 0.52
CA THR A 3 -3.98 9.55 1.92
C THR A 3 -3.17 10.82 2.25
N LEU A 4 -2.28 11.23 1.34
CA LEU A 4 -1.53 12.49 1.46
C LEU A 4 -2.46 13.70 1.51
N THR A 5 -3.47 13.77 0.63
CA THR A 5 -4.45 14.87 0.65
C THR A 5 -5.32 14.87 1.91
N THR A 6 -5.62 13.70 2.48
CA THR A 6 -6.36 13.59 3.74
C THR A 6 -5.52 14.06 4.92
N ILE A 7 -4.26 13.64 5.01
CA ILE A 7 -3.32 14.09 6.06
C ILE A 7 -3.10 15.60 5.98
N GLN A 8 -2.96 16.13 4.77
CA GLN A 8 -2.80 17.57 4.56
C GLN A 8 -4.02 18.34 5.03
N LYS A 9 -5.23 17.85 4.71
CA LYS A 9 -6.49 18.44 5.18
C LYS A 9 -6.67 18.34 6.70
N LEU A 10 -6.20 17.26 7.32
CA LEU A 10 -6.20 17.09 8.79
C LEU A 10 -5.25 18.07 9.50
N CYS A 11 -4.16 18.49 8.84
CA CYS A 11 -3.27 19.53 9.35
C CYS A 11 -3.84 20.94 9.17
N ASP A 12 -4.68 21.16 8.16
CA ASP A 12 -5.32 22.46 7.91
C ASP A 12 -6.54 22.73 8.82
N ASP A 13 -7.05 21.73 9.53
CA ASP A 13 -8.18 21.87 10.47
C ASP A 13 -7.70 22.48 11.81
N ASP A 14 -7.97 23.78 11.97
CA ASP A 14 -7.60 24.62 13.14
C ASP A 14 -8.13 24.05 14.49
N VAL A 15 -9.25 23.32 14.43
CA VAL A 15 -9.91 22.66 15.58
C VAL A 15 -9.13 21.43 16.06
N LEU A 16 -8.51 20.68 15.14
CA LEU A 16 -7.67 19.52 15.45
C LEU A 16 -6.26 19.95 15.85
N ALA A 17 -5.71 20.98 15.22
CA ALA A 17 -4.41 21.57 15.59
C ALA A 17 -4.41 22.11 17.04
N SER A 18 -5.56 22.58 17.52
CA SER A 18 -5.76 23.04 18.89
C SER A 18 -5.81 21.91 19.94
N ASN A 19 -6.03 20.66 19.52
CA ASN A 19 -6.17 19.53 20.43
C ASN A 19 -5.27 18.34 20.01
N PRO A 20 -4.01 18.31 20.47
CA PRO A 20 -2.98 17.40 19.95
C PRO A 20 -3.30 15.92 20.19
N GLU A 21 -4.06 15.59 21.24
CA GLU A 21 -4.48 14.21 21.51
C GLU A 21 -5.47 13.71 20.45
N LEU A 22 -6.46 14.53 20.09
CA LEU A 22 -7.46 14.19 19.08
C LEU A 22 -6.81 14.06 17.69
N TRP A 23 -5.89 14.98 17.37
CA TRP A 23 -5.13 14.93 16.12
C TRP A 23 -4.26 13.66 16.04
N SER A 24 -3.55 13.31 17.11
CA SER A 24 -2.71 12.11 17.15
C SER A 24 -3.52 10.81 17.00
N GLY A 25 -4.72 10.76 17.61
CA GLY A 25 -5.63 9.63 17.46
C GLY A 25 -6.12 9.47 16.03
N GLN A 26 -6.52 10.57 15.39
CA GLN A 26 -7.02 10.55 14.01
C GLN A 26 -5.91 10.24 13.00
N ALA A 27 -4.74 10.86 13.14
CA ALA A 27 -3.57 10.58 12.30
C ALA A 27 -3.13 9.12 12.43
N ARG A 28 -3.15 8.56 13.65
CA ARG A 28 -2.82 7.16 13.89
C ARG A 28 -3.81 6.21 13.22
N LYS A 29 -5.11 6.55 13.23
CA LYS A 29 -6.14 5.75 12.56
C LYS A 29 -5.90 5.71 11.04
N GLU A 30 -5.71 6.86 10.41
CA GLU A 30 -5.44 6.96 8.96
C GLU A 30 -4.15 6.24 8.56
N LEU A 31 -3.10 6.33 9.38
CA LEU A 31 -1.85 5.60 9.17
C LEU A 31 -2.04 4.08 9.28
N MET A 32 -2.84 3.61 10.24
CA MET A 32 -3.11 2.18 10.43
C MET A 32 -3.89 1.60 9.24
N GLU A 33 -4.89 2.33 8.73
CA GLU A 33 -5.62 1.94 7.51
C GLU A 33 -4.67 1.88 6.30
N TYR A 34 -3.79 2.87 6.14
CA TYR A 34 -2.78 2.84 5.08
C TYR A 34 -1.82 1.65 5.20
N GLU A 35 -1.37 1.34 6.42
CA GLU A 35 -0.48 0.22 6.69
C GLU A 35 -1.14 -1.13 6.36
N GLU A 36 -2.41 -1.32 6.72
CA GLU A 36 -3.19 -2.51 6.37
C GLU A 36 -3.26 -2.69 4.85
N HIS A 37 -3.61 -1.63 4.12
CA HIS A 37 -3.61 -1.65 2.66
C HIS A 37 -2.23 -2.00 2.09
N LEU A 38 -1.15 -1.42 2.63
CA LEU A 38 0.21 -1.70 2.18
C LEU A 38 0.59 -3.17 2.36
N TYR A 39 0.27 -3.77 3.52
CA TYR A 39 0.52 -5.18 3.76
C TYR A 39 -0.32 -6.08 2.86
N GLU A 40 -1.57 -5.74 2.60
CA GLU A 40 -2.39 -6.48 1.63
C GLU A 40 -1.80 -6.45 0.22
N PHE A 41 -1.38 -5.27 -0.25
CA PHE A 41 -0.72 -5.12 -1.55
C PHE A 41 0.56 -5.94 -1.63
N TYR A 42 1.37 -5.93 -0.57
CA TYR A 42 2.60 -6.71 -0.50
C TYR A 42 2.32 -8.23 -0.49
N LYS A 43 1.35 -8.70 0.31
CA LYS A 43 0.93 -10.11 0.35
C LYS A 43 0.43 -10.61 -0.99
N ARG A 44 -0.26 -9.77 -1.76
CA ARG A 44 -0.73 -10.10 -3.12
C ARG A 44 0.41 -10.19 -4.15
N GLY A 45 1.66 -9.99 -3.75
CA GLY A 45 2.83 -10.07 -4.64
C GLY A 45 2.91 -8.91 -5.63
N LEU A 46 2.08 -7.87 -5.46
CA LEU A 46 2.07 -6.67 -6.29
C LEU A 46 3.21 -5.76 -5.83
N THR A 47 4.44 -6.16 -6.15
CA THR A 47 5.56 -5.22 -6.16
C THR A 47 5.45 -4.45 -7.47
N ASP A 48 4.97 -3.21 -7.40
CA ASP A 48 4.97 -2.26 -8.51
C ASP A 48 6.42 -1.86 -8.86
N ARG A 49 7.21 -2.82 -9.33
CA ARG A 49 8.59 -2.64 -9.76
C ARG A 49 8.66 -2.48 -11.27
N GLY A 50 7.64 -1.93 -11.95
CA GLY A 50 7.67 -1.63 -13.39
C GLY A 50 7.96 -2.79 -14.36
N GLN A 51 8.32 -3.98 -13.86
CA GLN A 51 8.63 -5.18 -14.60
C GLN A 51 7.39 -6.05 -14.57
N LYS A 52 6.74 -6.17 -15.72
CA LYS A 52 5.56 -7.02 -15.89
C LYS A 52 5.96 -8.49 -15.67
N VAL A 53 5.71 -9.01 -14.47
CA VAL A 53 6.05 -10.39 -14.07
C VAL A 53 5.43 -11.42 -15.02
N TRP A 54 4.23 -11.15 -15.55
CA TRP A 54 3.52 -12.01 -16.51
C TRP A 54 3.72 -11.56 -17.96
N THR A 55 4.93 -11.72 -18.50
CA THR A 55 5.16 -11.73 -19.96
C THR A 55 4.93 -13.12 -20.53
N PHE A 56 4.75 -13.21 -21.85
CA PHE A 56 4.63 -14.50 -22.55
C PHE A 56 5.81 -15.43 -22.21
N TRP A 57 7.05 -14.91 -22.24
CA TRP A 57 8.24 -15.71 -21.94
C TRP A 57 8.32 -16.14 -20.48
N ASN A 58 7.98 -15.26 -19.53
CA ASN A 58 7.96 -15.64 -18.12
C ASN A 58 6.91 -16.74 -17.86
N ALA A 59 5.77 -16.71 -18.54
CA ALA A 59 4.76 -17.76 -18.45
C ALA A 59 5.26 -19.10 -19.03
N VAL A 60 5.94 -19.08 -20.18
CA VAL A 60 6.55 -20.29 -20.77
C VAL A 60 7.58 -20.91 -19.82
N PHE A 61 8.47 -20.10 -19.22
CA PHE A 61 9.44 -20.60 -18.23
C PHE A 61 8.75 -21.18 -16.98
N TYR A 62 7.70 -20.53 -16.48
CA TYR A 62 6.94 -21.01 -15.33
C TYR A 62 6.21 -22.34 -15.60
N CYS A 63 5.61 -22.51 -16.78
CA CYS A 63 5.04 -23.81 -17.16
C CYS A 63 6.13 -24.90 -17.20
N GLY A 64 7.34 -24.53 -17.64
CA GLY A 64 8.52 -25.40 -17.57
C GLY A 64 8.82 -25.87 -16.15
N THR A 65 8.90 -24.96 -15.16
CA THR A 65 9.22 -25.33 -13.76
C THR A 65 8.18 -26.30 -13.18
N ILE A 66 6.89 -26.12 -13.49
CA ILE A 66 5.83 -27.04 -13.07
C ILE A 66 6.04 -28.42 -13.73
N TYR A 67 6.26 -28.46 -15.04
CA TYR A 67 6.42 -29.71 -15.79
C TYR A 67 7.65 -30.51 -15.33
N THR A 68 8.77 -29.82 -15.06
CA THR A 68 10.01 -30.45 -14.60
C THR A 68 10.09 -30.63 -13.09
N THR A 69 9.08 -30.17 -12.33
CA THR A 69 9.04 -30.20 -10.85
C THR A 69 10.28 -29.61 -10.17
N ILE A 70 10.71 -28.43 -10.63
CA ILE A 70 11.75 -27.60 -9.97
C ILE A 70 11.08 -26.75 -8.90
#